data_AF-A0A151Z036-F1
#
_entry.id   AF-A0A151Z036-F1
#
_cell.length_a   1.000
_cell.length_b   1.000
_cell.length_c   1.000
_cell.angle_alpha   90.00
_cell.angle_beta   90.00
_cell.angle_gamma   90.00
#
_symmetry.space_group_name_H-M   'P 1'
#
loop_
_entity.id
_entity.type
_entity.pdbx_description
1 polymer ?
#
loop_
_entity_poly.entity_id
_entity_poly.type
_entity_poly.pdbx_seq_one_letter_code
_entity_poly.pdbx_strand_id
1 'polypeptide(L)'
;MNIQRSWMVFILLFVFLVAGCTGTGGMGDMNRAEEKEIKEKAIQYIKDTYNKDYEVSEVRKDLFTGKTYTVEGNIKDGQNTYVAIIMEPNEIRDTYVATLWTEELKPKITSLVEKNFDVREIENIGFSNGTKKDKYTGEIPSVFEVLKNGGDPEYKLNVTLRVYEQNGQYEQGIKNFLKELKRLNFNQVGVTIFVADDELKSAPKEAEESQYTLYRYNIHFEDIQNIDIDHHDLNQYKTVIKE
;
A
#
# COMPACT_ATOMS: atom_id res chain seq x y z
N MET A 1 37.63 52.46 -23.54
CA MET A 1 37.18 52.52 -22.13
C MET A 1 35.85 53.23 -22.11
N ASN A 2 34.72 52.72 -21.62
CA ASN A 2 34.38 51.52 -20.86
C ASN A 2 32.92 51.14 -21.21
N ILE A 3 32.70 50.37 -22.28
CA ILE A 3 31.35 49.87 -22.63
C ILE A 3 31.08 48.49 -21.98
N GLN A 4 32.10 47.87 -21.36
CA GLN A 4 31.97 46.56 -20.69
C GLN A 4 31.52 46.60 -19.23
N ARG A 5 31.32 47.79 -18.61
CA ARG A 5 30.93 47.89 -17.19
C ARG A 5 29.44 48.07 -16.93
N SER A 6 28.61 48.32 -17.95
CA SER A 6 27.18 48.61 -17.74
C SER A 6 26.25 47.41 -17.90
N TRP A 7 26.73 46.28 -18.44
CA TRP A 7 25.91 45.07 -18.64
C TRP A 7 25.92 44.12 -17.45
N MET A 8 26.98 44.14 -16.62
CA MET A 8 27.05 43.29 -15.42
C MET A 8 26.11 43.74 -14.30
N VAL A 9 25.73 45.04 -14.25
CA VAL A 9 24.79 45.54 -13.24
C VAL A 9 23.34 45.18 -13.59
N PHE A 10 23.01 45.11 -14.88
CA PHE A 10 21.67 44.71 -15.34
C PHE A 10 21.39 43.21 -15.19
N ILE A 11 22.42 42.36 -15.30
CA ILE A 11 22.27 40.90 -15.10
C ILE A 11 22.15 40.56 -13.61
N LEU A 12 22.87 41.27 -12.71
CA LEU A 12 22.78 41.05 -11.27
C LEU A 12 21.46 41.54 -10.64
N LEU A 13 20.81 42.53 -11.24
CA LEU A 13 19.47 43.00 -10.83
C LEU A 13 18.33 42.10 -11.34
N PHE A 14 18.55 41.30 -12.39
CA PHE A 14 17.56 40.33 -12.88
C PHE A 14 17.55 39.01 -12.10
N VAL A 15 18.66 38.67 -11.44
CA VAL A 15 18.75 37.48 -10.56
C VAL A 15 17.95 37.66 -9.26
N PHE A 16 17.64 38.89 -8.84
CA PHE A 16 16.81 39.15 -7.66
C PHE A 16 15.30 39.30 -7.94
N LEU A 17 14.89 39.45 -9.21
CA LEU A 17 13.48 39.68 -9.57
C LEU A 17 12.70 38.40 -9.97
N VAL A 18 13.37 37.24 -10.07
CA VAL A 18 12.69 35.94 -10.26
C VAL A 18 12.53 35.18 -8.93
N ALA A 19 12.88 35.81 -7.80
CA ALA A 19 12.69 35.28 -6.45
C ALA A 19 11.37 35.71 -5.79
N GLY A 20 10.42 36.26 -6.56
CA GLY A 20 9.14 36.72 -6.05
C GLY A 20 7.99 36.15 -6.85
N CYS A 21 7.43 35.03 -6.37
CA CYS A 21 6.00 34.65 -6.43
C CYS A 21 5.89 33.13 -6.27
N THR A 22 5.74 32.65 -5.03
CA THR A 22 4.72 31.68 -4.58
C THR A 22 4.98 31.33 -3.11
N GLY A 23 3.92 31.26 -2.30
CA GLY A 23 3.96 30.75 -0.93
C GLY A 23 3.54 31.78 0.10
N THR A 24 2.23 31.93 0.27
CA THR A 24 1.61 32.58 1.43
C THR A 24 1.95 31.80 2.68
N GLY A 25 3.08 32.15 3.33
CA GLY A 25 3.68 31.48 4.49
C GLY A 25 2.69 31.05 5.57
N GLY A 26 2.09 29.90 5.33
CA GLY A 26 1.22 29.18 6.24
C GLY A 26 2.00 28.09 6.95
N MET A 27 1.48 27.67 8.10
CA MET A 27 1.94 26.47 8.79
C MET A 27 1.72 25.28 7.83
N GLY A 28 2.79 24.77 7.23
CA GLY A 28 2.72 23.70 6.20
C GLY A 28 3.46 24.00 4.90
N ASP A 29 3.79 25.26 4.61
CA ASP A 29 4.57 25.61 3.41
C ASP A 29 6.03 25.19 3.56
N MET A 30 6.47 24.25 2.72
CA MET A 30 7.87 23.82 2.63
C MET A 30 8.64 24.77 1.72
N ASN A 31 9.77 25.28 2.20
CA ASN A 31 10.65 26.08 1.35
C ASN A 31 11.56 25.18 0.48
N ARG A 32 12.10 25.72 -0.62
CA ARG A 32 12.93 24.92 -1.56
C ARG A 32 14.19 24.32 -0.94
N ALA A 33 14.77 24.95 0.08
CA ALA A 33 15.98 24.44 0.74
C ALA A 33 15.65 23.24 1.63
N GLU A 34 14.57 23.34 2.40
CA GLU A 34 13.99 22.25 3.19
C GLU A 34 13.59 21.09 2.29
N GLU A 35 12.89 21.35 1.18
CA GLU A 35 12.52 20.31 0.20
C GLU A 35 13.76 19.58 -0.32
N LYS A 36 14.81 20.32 -0.70
CA LYS A 36 16.06 19.74 -1.18
C LYS A 36 16.73 18.86 -0.13
N GLU A 37 16.81 19.31 1.12
CA GLU A 37 17.39 18.54 2.23
C GLU A 37 16.62 17.23 2.45
N ILE A 38 15.29 17.29 2.47
CA ILE A 38 14.44 16.11 2.66
C ILE A 38 14.59 15.14 1.48
N LYS A 39 14.69 15.62 0.24
CA LYS A 39 14.97 14.78 -0.94
C LYS A 39 16.30 14.05 -0.81
N GLU A 40 17.39 14.78 -0.52
CA GLU A 40 18.73 14.20 -0.38
C GLU A 40 18.77 13.16 0.75
N LYS A 41 18.12 13.44 1.88
CA LYS A 41 17.99 12.49 2.99
C LYS A 41 17.25 11.21 2.59
N ALA A 42 16.19 11.32 1.78
CA ALA A 42 15.43 10.16 1.32
C ALA A 42 16.24 9.28 0.35
N ILE A 43 16.94 9.92 -0.60
CA ILE A 43 17.83 9.24 -1.54
C ILE A 43 18.92 8.49 -0.77
N GLN A 44 19.58 9.16 0.18
CA GLN A 44 20.63 8.56 1.00
C GLN A 44 20.09 7.40 1.84
N TYR A 45 18.90 7.53 2.43
CA TYR A 45 18.27 6.45 3.19
C TYR A 45 18.07 5.18 2.35
N ILE A 46 17.54 5.29 1.12
CA ILE A 46 17.39 4.12 0.23
C ILE A 46 18.74 3.56 -0.19
N LYS A 47 19.73 4.44 -0.43
CA LYS A 47 21.08 4.01 -0.78
C LYS A 47 21.73 3.22 0.37
N ASP A 48 21.60 3.68 1.59
CA ASP A 48 22.19 3.03 2.76
C ASP A 48 21.44 1.74 3.14
N THR A 49 20.11 1.74 3.00
CA THR A 49 19.26 0.62 3.43
C THR A 49 19.24 -0.51 2.40
N TYR A 50 19.21 -0.20 1.10
CA TYR A 50 19.00 -1.18 0.03
C TYR A 50 20.10 -1.18 -1.02
N ASN A 51 21.07 -0.25 -0.96
CA ASN A 51 22.07 -0.03 -2.01
C ASN A 51 21.48 0.21 -3.40
N LYS A 52 20.25 0.73 -3.46
CA LYS A 52 19.55 1.10 -4.71
C LYS A 52 19.54 2.61 -4.90
N ASP A 53 19.29 3.05 -6.12
CA ASP A 53 19.08 4.45 -6.44
C ASP A 53 17.58 4.77 -6.36
N TYR A 54 17.24 5.96 -5.86
CA TYR A 54 15.87 6.43 -5.67
C TYR A 54 15.62 7.71 -6.45
N GLU A 55 14.58 7.69 -7.28
CA GLU A 55 14.14 8.84 -8.05
C GLU A 55 12.90 9.46 -7.42
N VAL A 56 13.11 10.59 -6.74
CA VAL A 56 12.04 11.31 -6.05
C VAL A 56 11.14 12.04 -7.05
N SER A 57 9.84 11.77 -6.98
CA SER A 57 8.82 12.51 -7.73
C SER A 57 8.22 13.64 -6.90
N GLU A 58 7.97 13.42 -5.61
CA GLU A 58 7.26 14.38 -4.77
C GLU A 58 7.74 14.35 -3.32
N VAL A 59 7.67 15.51 -2.66
CA VAL A 59 7.85 15.63 -1.21
C VAL A 59 6.63 16.34 -0.65
N ARG A 60 6.00 15.72 0.34
CA ARG A 60 4.87 16.29 1.09
C ARG A 60 5.26 16.47 2.54
N LYS A 61 4.82 17.60 3.11
CA LYS A 61 4.89 17.87 4.55
C LYS A 61 3.52 17.68 5.14
N ASP A 62 3.43 16.99 6.26
CA ASP A 62 2.18 16.92 7.01
C ASP A 62 1.76 18.33 7.45
N LEU A 63 0.55 18.73 7.04
CA LEU A 63 0.00 20.07 7.30
C LEU A 63 -0.44 20.24 8.75
N PHE A 64 -0.74 19.15 9.47
CA PHE A 64 -1.26 19.22 10.83
C PHE A 64 -0.17 19.41 11.88
N THR A 65 0.89 18.60 11.80
CA THR A 65 2.00 18.64 12.76
C THR A 65 3.20 19.41 12.24
N GLY A 66 3.36 19.50 10.91
CA GLY A 66 4.57 20.05 10.28
C GLY A 66 5.84 19.24 10.57
N LYS A 67 5.72 18.03 11.12
CA LYS A 67 6.85 17.23 11.65
C LYS A 67 7.10 15.95 10.88
N THR A 68 6.16 15.52 10.06
CA THR A 68 6.27 14.32 9.25
C THR A 68 6.42 14.71 7.79
N TYR A 69 7.33 14.04 7.10
CA TYR A 69 7.52 14.18 5.66
C TYR A 69 7.23 12.85 4.98
N THR A 70 6.54 12.90 3.84
CA THR A 70 6.38 11.77 2.93
C THR A 70 7.10 12.10 1.63
N VAL A 71 8.07 11.28 1.26
CA VAL A 71 8.82 11.40 0.01
C VAL A 71 8.43 10.24 -0.90
N GLU A 72 7.77 10.56 -2.00
CA GLU A 72 7.28 9.58 -2.97
C GLU A 72 8.20 9.54 -4.19
N GLY A 73 8.36 8.36 -4.79
CA GLY A 73 9.29 8.16 -5.89
C GLY A 73 9.39 6.70 -6.30
N ASN A 74 10.38 6.40 -7.15
CA ASN A 74 10.61 5.05 -7.65
C ASN A 74 12.03 4.59 -7.34
N ILE A 75 12.18 3.33 -6.91
CA ILE A 75 13.48 2.67 -6.76
C ILE A 75 13.89 2.05 -8.09
N LYS A 76 15.14 2.26 -8.50
CA LYS A 76 15.71 1.70 -9.74
C LYS A 76 16.18 0.26 -9.50
N ASP A 77 15.25 -0.68 -9.51
CA ASP A 77 15.46 -2.11 -9.23
C ASP A 77 15.14 -3.04 -10.41
N GLY A 78 15.01 -2.47 -11.62
CA GLY A 78 14.62 -3.20 -12.83
C GLY A 78 13.10 -3.30 -13.04
N GLN A 79 12.30 -3.14 -11.99
CA GLN A 79 10.84 -3.05 -12.05
C GLN A 79 10.34 -1.60 -11.90
N ASN A 80 11.21 -0.71 -11.43
CA ASN A 80 10.88 0.69 -11.16
C ASN A 80 9.76 0.81 -10.11
N THR A 81 9.96 0.12 -8.99
CA THR A 81 8.99 0.01 -7.90
C THR A 81 8.70 1.37 -7.25
N TYR A 82 7.42 1.74 -7.19
CA TYR A 82 6.97 2.94 -6.47
C TYR A 82 7.05 2.75 -4.95
N VAL A 83 7.65 3.70 -4.26
CA VAL A 83 7.91 3.67 -2.81
C VAL A 83 7.57 5.01 -2.20
N ALA A 84 7.01 4.99 -0.99
CA ALA A 84 6.90 6.14 -0.12
C ALA A 84 7.86 5.98 1.06
N ILE A 85 8.68 7.00 1.31
CA ILE A 85 9.52 7.11 2.50
C ILE A 85 8.84 8.07 3.46
N ILE A 86 8.60 7.61 4.68
CA ILE A 86 7.92 8.36 5.73
C ILE A 86 8.94 8.69 6.80
N MET A 87 9.22 9.99 6.94
CA MET A 87 10.18 10.52 7.90
C MET A 87 9.41 11.18 9.04
N GLU A 88 9.42 10.51 10.18
CA GLU A 88 8.90 11.01 11.44
C GLU A 88 10.08 11.51 12.31
N PRO A 89 9.86 12.32 13.37
CA PRO A 89 10.95 12.92 14.14
C PRO A 89 11.99 11.94 14.68
N ASN A 90 11.59 10.70 14.97
CA ASN A 90 12.43 9.69 15.60
C ASN A 90 12.66 8.45 14.73
N GLU A 91 12.03 8.37 13.54
CA GLU A 91 12.04 7.16 12.72
C GLU A 91 11.92 7.49 11.24
N ILE A 92 12.63 6.73 10.41
CA ILE A 92 12.43 6.71 8.97
C ILE A 92 12.04 5.28 8.61
N ARG A 93 10.90 5.17 7.93
CA ARG A 93 10.37 3.91 7.39
C ARG A 93 10.00 4.11 5.93
N ASP A 94 9.81 3.02 5.21
CA ASP A 94 9.44 3.05 3.82
C ASP A 94 8.45 1.93 3.50
N THR A 95 7.95 1.91 2.27
CA THR A 95 7.01 0.91 1.79
C THR A 95 7.64 -0.10 0.83
N TYR A 96 8.97 -0.13 0.67
CA TYR A 96 9.59 -0.83 -0.44
C TYR A 96 9.35 -2.33 -0.42
N VAL A 97 9.64 -2.98 0.71
CA VAL A 97 9.48 -4.42 0.87
C VAL A 97 8.01 -4.82 0.72
N ALA A 98 7.12 -4.03 1.35
CA ALA A 98 5.68 -4.24 1.25
C ALA A 98 5.17 -4.14 -0.19
N THR A 99 5.59 -3.11 -0.96
CA THR A 99 5.20 -2.96 -2.37
C THR A 99 5.72 -4.12 -3.21
N LEU A 100 7.01 -4.46 -3.09
CA LEU A 100 7.62 -5.55 -3.85
C LEU A 100 6.89 -6.88 -3.64
N TRP A 101 6.71 -7.26 -2.37
CA TRP A 101 6.07 -8.53 -2.04
C TRP A 101 4.59 -8.55 -2.38
N THR A 102 3.90 -7.42 -2.26
CA THR A 102 2.50 -7.30 -2.68
C THR A 102 2.36 -7.58 -4.17
N GLU A 103 3.16 -6.93 -5.02
CA GLU A 103 3.09 -7.13 -6.47
C GLU A 103 3.52 -8.54 -6.88
N GLU A 104 4.50 -9.13 -6.19
CA GLU A 104 4.90 -10.53 -6.41
C GLU A 104 3.78 -11.53 -6.03
N LEU A 105 3.07 -11.27 -4.93
CA LEU A 105 1.96 -12.13 -4.45
C LEU A 105 0.68 -12.00 -5.27
N LYS A 106 0.42 -10.82 -5.83
CA LYS A 106 -0.87 -10.45 -6.43
C LYS A 106 -1.39 -11.49 -7.43
N PRO A 107 -0.61 -12.00 -8.41
CA PRO A 107 -1.10 -13.03 -9.33
C PRO A 107 -1.52 -14.32 -8.63
N LYS A 108 -0.78 -14.73 -7.59
CA LYS A 108 -1.07 -15.95 -6.85
C LYS A 108 -2.35 -15.81 -6.02
N ILE A 109 -2.53 -14.67 -5.33
CA ILE A 109 -3.72 -14.42 -4.53
C ILE A 109 -4.95 -14.25 -5.43
N THR A 110 -4.85 -13.50 -6.54
CA THR A 110 -5.92 -13.38 -7.53
C THR A 110 -6.38 -14.76 -8.04
N SER A 111 -5.43 -15.62 -8.43
CA SER A 111 -5.77 -16.98 -8.88
C SER A 111 -6.47 -17.81 -7.80
N LEU A 112 -6.10 -17.66 -6.52
CA LEU A 112 -6.78 -18.33 -5.42
C LEU A 112 -8.18 -17.77 -5.18
N VAL A 113 -8.37 -16.46 -5.35
CA VAL A 113 -9.69 -15.82 -5.22
C VAL A 113 -10.61 -16.32 -6.34
N GLU A 114 -10.19 -16.25 -7.59
CA GLU A 114 -10.96 -16.71 -8.76
C GLU A 114 -11.28 -18.22 -8.70
N LYS A 115 -10.41 -19.01 -8.07
CA LYS A 115 -10.66 -20.45 -7.86
C LYS A 115 -11.81 -20.72 -6.88
N ASN A 116 -12.01 -19.87 -5.88
CA ASN A 116 -12.88 -20.15 -4.73
C ASN A 116 -14.17 -19.35 -4.70
N PHE A 117 -14.30 -18.31 -5.53
CA PHE A 117 -15.44 -17.40 -5.52
C PHE A 117 -15.94 -17.09 -6.92
N ASP A 118 -17.22 -16.76 -7.03
CA ASP A 118 -17.74 -16.00 -8.15
C ASP A 118 -17.45 -14.51 -7.91
N VAL A 119 -16.33 -14.05 -8.48
CA VAL A 119 -15.73 -12.75 -8.17
C VAL A 119 -16.40 -11.64 -8.97
N ARG A 120 -16.85 -10.61 -8.26
CA ARG A 120 -17.25 -9.34 -8.87
C ARG A 120 -16.04 -8.41 -8.99
N GLU A 121 -15.31 -8.24 -7.90
CA GLU A 121 -14.19 -7.32 -7.82
C GLU A 121 -13.19 -7.76 -6.74
N ILE A 122 -11.90 -7.58 -7.03
CA ILE A 122 -10.82 -7.65 -6.05
C ILE A 122 -10.39 -6.21 -5.77
N GLU A 123 -10.92 -5.64 -4.68
CA GLU A 123 -10.68 -4.22 -4.36
C GLU A 123 -9.23 -3.98 -3.91
N ASN A 124 -8.68 -4.90 -3.11
CA ASN A 124 -7.35 -4.74 -2.55
C ASN A 124 -6.68 -6.07 -2.26
N ILE A 125 -5.38 -6.16 -2.56
CA ILE A 125 -4.46 -7.17 -2.07
C ILE A 125 -3.24 -6.41 -1.55
N GLY A 126 -2.89 -6.58 -0.28
CA GLY A 126 -1.71 -5.96 0.31
C GLY A 126 -1.02 -6.88 1.29
N PHE A 127 0.31 -6.89 1.29
CA PHE A 127 1.12 -7.63 2.24
C PHE A 127 2.13 -6.70 2.89
N SER A 128 1.95 -6.38 4.18
CA SER A 128 2.76 -5.37 4.86
C SER A 128 2.91 -5.64 6.35
N ASN A 129 3.93 -5.04 6.96
CA ASN A 129 4.15 -4.99 8.40
C ASN A 129 3.53 -3.75 9.07
N GLY A 130 2.56 -3.11 8.40
CA GLY A 130 1.86 -1.93 8.90
C GLY A 130 2.75 -0.68 8.93
N THR A 131 2.95 -0.12 10.12
CA THR A 131 3.73 1.11 10.33
C THR A 131 5.12 0.86 10.89
N LYS A 132 5.51 -0.40 11.07
CA LYS A 132 6.85 -0.75 11.58
C LYS A 132 7.89 -0.49 10.49
N LYS A 133 9.12 -0.16 10.91
CA LYS A 133 10.26 -0.17 10.00
C LYS A 133 10.55 -1.60 9.53
N ASP A 134 10.82 -1.74 8.23
CA ASP A 134 11.20 -3.01 7.63
C ASP A 134 12.54 -3.53 8.19
N LYS A 135 12.59 -4.84 8.47
CA LYS A 135 13.82 -5.52 8.89
C LYS A 135 14.66 -6.04 7.72
N TYR A 136 14.08 -6.11 6.52
CA TYR A 136 14.78 -6.54 5.32
C TYR A 136 15.55 -5.36 4.74
N THR A 137 16.83 -5.57 4.49
CA THR A 137 17.76 -4.55 3.98
C THR A 137 18.66 -5.17 2.93
N GLY A 138 19.24 -4.37 2.05
CA GLY A 138 20.06 -4.84 0.93
C GLY A 138 19.20 -5.50 -0.16
N GLU A 139 19.60 -6.70 -0.59
CA GLU A 139 18.82 -7.48 -1.55
C GLU A 139 17.67 -8.19 -0.84
N ILE A 140 16.44 -7.89 -1.27
CA ILE A 140 15.21 -8.39 -0.66
C ILE A 140 14.90 -9.78 -1.24
N PRO A 141 14.68 -10.81 -0.41
CA PRO A 141 14.29 -12.13 -0.90
C PRO A 141 12.90 -12.10 -1.51
N SER A 142 12.61 -13.07 -2.38
CA SER A 142 11.25 -13.28 -2.89
C SER A 142 10.31 -13.59 -1.73
N VAL A 143 9.08 -13.05 -1.79
CA VAL A 143 8.03 -13.36 -0.80
C VAL A 143 7.73 -14.85 -0.72
N PHE A 144 7.83 -15.57 -1.84
CA PHE A 144 7.59 -17.01 -1.88
C PHE A 144 8.67 -17.81 -1.16
N GLU A 145 9.92 -17.32 -1.13
CA GLU A 145 10.98 -17.92 -0.34
C GLU A 145 10.74 -17.72 1.15
N VAL A 146 10.31 -16.53 1.55
CA VAL A 146 9.95 -16.22 2.96
C VAL A 146 8.79 -17.11 3.41
N LEU A 147 7.73 -17.20 2.62
CA LEU A 147 6.58 -18.07 2.89
C LEU A 147 6.99 -19.56 2.95
N LYS A 148 7.86 -20.03 2.05
CA LYS A 148 8.37 -21.41 2.10
C LYS A 148 9.11 -21.73 3.40
N ASN A 149 9.73 -20.73 4.02
CA ASN A 149 10.48 -20.85 5.27
C ASN A 149 9.63 -20.57 6.54
N GLY A 150 8.30 -20.62 6.42
CA GLY A 150 7.38 -20.50 7.56
C GLY A 150 6.69 -19.14 7.67
N GLY A 151 6.93 -18.23 6.72
CA GLY A 151 6.34 -16.89 6.71
C GLY A 151 7.03 -15.92 7.66
N ASP A 152 6.55 -14.68 7.63
CA ASP A 152 6.99 -13.64 8.54
C ASP A 152 5.81 -13.19 9.42
N PRO A 153 5.85 -13.43 10.74
CA PRO A 153 4.73 -13.10 11.63
C PRO A 153 4.50 -11.61 11.79
N GLU A 154 5.44 -10.76 11.35
CA GLU A 154 5.27 -9.31 11.39
C GLU A 154 4.50 -8.78 10.17
N TYR A 155 4.33 -9.57 9.12
CA TYR A 155 3.62 -9.18 7.91
C TYR A 155 2.22 -9.78 7.88
N LYS A 156 1.27 -8.95 7.47
CA LYS A 156 -0.13 -9.28 7.34
C LYS A 156 -0.58 -9.21 5.90
N LEU A 157 -1.18 -10.30 5.43
CA LEU A 157 -1.93 -10.30 4.19
C LEU A 157 -3.31 -9.70 4.43
N ASN A 158 -3.65 -8.64 3.71
CA ASN A 158 -4.99 -8.05 3.69
C ASN A 158 -5.59 -8.22 2.29
N VAL A 159 -6.78 -8.81 2.23
CA VAL A 159 -7.51 -9.00 0.97
C VAL A 159 -8.93 -8.47 1.14
N THR A 160 -9.36 -7.62 0.20
CA THR A 160 -10.74 -7.10 0.17
C THR A 160 -11.41 -7.51 -1.13
N LEU A 161 -12.55 -8.19 -1.02
CA LEU A 161 -13.24 -8.83 -2.13
C LEU A 161 -14.72 -8.42 -2.17
N ARG A 162 -15.25 -8.33 -3.38
CA ARG A 162 -16.68 -8.37 -3.67
C ARG A 162 -16.97 -9.64 -4.45
N VAL A 163 -17.89 -10.44 -3.93
CA VAL A 163 -18.26 -11.73 -4.50
C VAL A 163 -19.77 -11.84 -4.58
N TYR A 164 -20.25 -12.68 -5.48
CA TYR A 164 -21.66 -13.02 -5.55
C TYR A 164 -22.00 -14.14 -4.57
N GLU A 165 -23.24 -14.16 -4.09
CA GLU A 165 -23.74 -15.16 -3.14
C GLU A 165 -23.65 -16.60 -3.70
N GLN A 166 -23.86 -16.75 -5.01
CA GLN A 166 -23.76 -18.02 -5.72
C GLN A 166 -24.62 -19.11 -5.05
N ASN A 167 -25.90 -18.83 -4.82
CA ASN A 167 -26.83 -19.71 -4.08
C ASN A 167 -26.28 -20.22 -2.73
N GLY A 168 -25.58 -19.35 -1.98
CA GLY A 168 -25.01 -19.66 -0.68
C GLY A 168 -23.66 -20.40 -0.69
N GLN A 169 -23.08 -20.69 -1.86
CA GLN A 169 -21.79 -21.39 -1.95
C GLN A 169 -20.59 -20.54 -1.48
N TYR A 170 -20.77 -19.23 -1.34
CA TYR A 170 -19.72 -18.31 -0.92
C TYR A 170 -19.08 -18.70 0.42
N GLU A 171 -19.83 -19.22 1.41
CA GLU A 171 -19.27 -19.60 2.72
C GLU A 171 -18.24 -20.73 2.62
N GLN A 172 -18.49 -21.72 1.76
CA GLN A 172 -17.52 -22.77 1.49
C GLN A 172 -16.30 -22.22 0.73
N GLY A 173 -16.52 -21.24 -0.15
CA GLY A 173 -15.47 -20.45 -0.80
C GLY A 173 -14.54 -19.78 0.23
N ILE A 174 -15.10 -19.14 1.26
CA ILE A 174 -14.34 -18.51 2.35
C ILE A 174 -13.45 -19.55 3.05
N LYS A 175 -14.02 -20.68 3.48
CA LYS A 175 -13.25 -21.74 4.14
C LYS A 175 -12.13 -22.28 3.25
N ASN A 176 -12.41 -22.54 1.99
CA ASN A 176 -11.41 -23.05 1.05
C ASN A 176 -10.29 -22.03 0.81
N PHE A 177 -10.63 -20.76 0.63
CA PHE A 177 -9.66 -19.69 0.45
C PHE A 177 -8.74 -19.55 1.67
N LEU A 178 -9.29 -19.51 2.89
CA LEU A 178 -8.51 -19.46 4.13
C LEU A 178 -7.56 -20.67 4.26
N LYS A 179 -7.99 -21.88 3.84
CA LYS A 179 -7.13 -23.07 3.85
C LYS A 179 -5.97 -22.94 2.86
N GLU A 180 -6.20 -22.37 1.68
CA GLU A 180 -5.13 -22.13 0.71
C GLU A 180 -4.13 -21.09 1.24
N LEU A 181 -4.60 -20.03 1.91
CA LEU A 181 -3.71 -19.08 2.58
C LEU A 181 -2.89 -19.75 3.69
N LYS A 182 -3.52 -20.62 4.50
CA LYS A 182 -2.82 -21.41 5.51
C LYS A 182 -1.72 -22.29 4.88
N ARG A 183 -2.00 -22.97 3.76
CA ARG A 183 -1.02 -23.80 3.03
C ARG A 183 0.14 -23.02 2.43
N LEU A 184 -0.05 -21.73 2.17
CA LEU A 184 1.01 -20.83 1.73
C LEU A 184 1.84 -20.28 2.90
N ASN A 185 1.63 -20.76 4.13
CA ASN A 185 2.35 -20.32 5.33
C ASN A 185 2.23 -18.82 5.64
N PHE A 186 1.10 -18.19 5.30
CA PHE A 186 0.80 -16.87 5.87
C PHE A 186 0.57 -17.02 7.39
N ASN A 187 1.01 -16.04 8.18
CA ASN A 187 0.72 -15.99 9.62
C ASN A 187 -0.48 -15.08 9.88
N GLN A 188 -0.29 -13.77 9.74
CA GLN A 188 -1.36 -12.79 9.91
C GLN A 188 -2.18 -12.63 8.64
N VAL A 189 -3.50 -12.77 8.74
CA VAL A 189 -4.43 -12.65 7.61
C VAL A 189 -5.65 -11.81 8.01
N GLY A 190 -5.93 -10.78 7.21
CA GLY A 190 -7.18 -10.02 7.21
C GLY A 190 -7.92 -10.24 5.89
N VAL A 191 -9.16 -10.72 5.94
CA VAL A 191 -10.01 -10.87 4.74
C VAL A 191 -11.32 -10.15 4.96
N THR A 192 -11.60 -9.16 4.12
CA THR A 192 -12.90 -8.49 4.06
C THR A 192 -13.64 -8.95 2.81
N ILE A 193 -14.86 -9.47 2.97
CA ILE A 193 -15.66 -9.99 1.86
C ILE A 193 -17.05 -9.37 1.92
N PHE A 194 -17.41 -8.64 0.86
CA PHE A 194 -18.77 -8.20 0.61
C PHE A 194 -19.46 -9.22 -0.29
N VAL A 195 -20.59 -9.75 0.17
CA VAL A 195 -21.38 -10.73 -0.57
C VAL A 195 -22.60 -10.02 -1.13
N ALA A 196 -22.71 -10.00 -2.45
CA ALA A 196 -23.85 -9.42 -3.15
C ALA A 196 -24.81 -10.50 -3.63
N ASP A 197 -26.09 -10.17 -3.67
CA ASP A 197 -27.13 -10.98 -4.29
C ASP A 197 -26.80 -11.27 -5.76
N ASP A 198 -27.08 -12.48 -6.22
CA ASP A 198 -26.91 -12.89 -7.62
C ASP A 198 -27.77 -12.04 -8.59
N GLU A 199 -28.88 -11.46 -8.12
CA GLU A 199 -29.72 -10.52 -8.88
C GLU A 199 -28.92 -9.33 -9.43
N LEU A 200 -27.85 -8.91 -8.73
CA LEU A 200 -26.99 -7.81 -9.15
C LEU A 200 -26.36 -8.05 -10.54
N LYS A 201 -26.15 -9.32 -10.94
CA LYS A 201 -25.60 -9.66 -12.27
C LYS A 201 -26.49 -9.20 -13.42
N SER A 202 -27.79 -9.11 -13.17
CA SER A 202 -28.81 -8.71 -14.15
C SER A 202 -29.35 -7.30 -13.89
N ALA A 203 -28.87 -6.62 -12.86
CA ALA A 203 -29.30 -5.27 -12.53
C ALA A 203 -28.80 -4.25 -13.57
N PRO A 204 -29.50 -3.11 -13.75
CA PRO A 204 -29.01 -1.99 -14.54
C PRO A 204 -27.63 -1.53 -14.05
N LYS A 205 -26.80 -1.00 -14.96
CA LYS A 205 -25.43 -0.57 -14.63
C LYS A 205 -25.39 0.55 -13.59
N GLU A 206 -26.46 1.35 -13.51
CA GLU A 206 -26.62 2.48 -12.61
C GLU A 206 -27.17 2.06 -11.23
N ALA A 207 -27.51 0.78 -11.05
CA ALA A 207 -28.04 0.29 -9.79
C ALA A 207 -26.98 0.41 -8.67
N GLU A 208 -27.37 0.95 -7.53
CA GLU A 208 -26.47 1.09 -6.39
C GLU A 208 -26.18 -0.29 -5.79
N GLU A 209 -24.91 -0.68 -5.77
CA GLU A 209 -24.48 -1.98 -5.28
C GLU A 209 -24.80 -2.21 -3.78
N SER A 210 -24.89 -1.14 -3.00
CA SER A 210 -25.34 -1.18 -1.60
C SER A 210 -26.72 -1.81 -1.44
N GLN A 211 -27.60 -1.71 -2.46
CA GLN A 211 -28.94 -2.28 -2.45
C GLN A 211 -28.95 -3.80 -2.62
N TYR A 212 -27.84 -4.37 -3.11
CA TYR A 212 -27.67 -5.80 -3.37
C TYR A 212 -26.66 -6.45 -2.42
N THR A 213 -25.96 -5.67 -1.59
CA THR A 213 -25.01 -6.23 -0.62
C THR A 213 -25.76 -6.87 0.55
N LEU A 214 -25.67 -8.18 0.67
CA LEU A 214 -26.35 -8.97 1.70
C LEU A 214 -25.53 -9.03 2.99
N TYR A 215 -24.24 -9.35 2.85
CA TYR A 215 -23.37 -9.64 3.98
C TYR A 215 -22.01 -8.96 3.84
N ARG A 216 -21.38 -8.68 4.98
CA ARG A 216 -19.96 -8.35 5.06
C ARG A 216 -19.28 -9.24 6.08
N TYR A 217 -18.22 -9.93 5.66
CA TYR A 217 -17.31 -10.63 6.55
C TYR A 217 -16.08 -9.77 6.82
N ASN A 218 -15.67 -9.65 8.08
CA ASN A 218 -14.40 -9.04 8.48
C ASN A 218 -13.59 -10.06 9.29
N ILE A 219 -12.87 -10.92 8.58
CA ILE A 219 -12.11 -12.03 9.17
C ILE A 219 -10.70 -11.54 9.47
N HIS A 220 -10.25 -11.72 10.71
CA HIS A 220 -8.89 -11.36 11.12
C HIS A 220 -8.30 -12.46 11.99
N PHE A 221 -7.16 -12.99 11.56
CA PHE A 221 -6.36 -13.96 12.30
C PHE A 221 -4.96 -13.41 12.51
N GLU A 222 -4.55 -13.31 13.78
CA GLU A 222 -3.15 -13.03 14.16
C GLU A 222 -2.23 -14.21 13.81
N ASP A 223 -2.78 -15.42 13.77
CA ASP A 223 -2.06 -16.60 13.31
C ASP A 223 -3.01 -17.65 12.75
N ILE A 224 -3.20 -17.64 11.43
CA ILE A 224 -4.05 -18.63 10.73
C ILE A 224 -3.50 -20.06 10.85
N GLN A 225 -2.22 -20.24 11.16
CA GLN A 225 -1.61 -21.57 11.27
C GLN A 225 -2.19 -22.36 12.45
N ASN A 226 -2.61 -21.67 13.51
CA ASN A 226 -3.19 -22.25 14.72
C ASN A 226 -4.73 -22.39 14.69
N ILE A 227 -5.39 -22.01 13.60
CA ILE A 227 -6.85 -22.08 13.48
C ILE A 227 -7.28 -23.39 12.77
N ASP A 228 -8.28 -24.07 13.33
CA ASP A 228 -9.00 -25.15 12.64
C ASP A 228 -10.15 -24.57 11.80
N ILE A 229 -9.85 -24.31 10.53
CA ILE A 229 -10.75 -23.63 9.59
C ILE A 229 -12.05 -24.42 9.34
N ASP A 230 -12.03 -25.75 9.45
CA ASP A 230 -13.20 -26.57 9.16
C ASP A 230 -14.32 -26.36 10.19
N HIS A 231 -13.93 -26.25 11.45
CA HIS A 231 -14.83 -26.12 12.59
C HIS A 231 -14.94 -24.67 13.10
N HIS A 232 -14.22 -23.72 12.49
CA HIS A 232 -14.28 -22.32 12.88
C HIS A 232 -15.64 -21.71 12.51
N ASP A 233 -16.30 -21.08 13.49
CA ASP A 233 -17.55 -20.38 13.24
C ASP A 233 -17.29 -19.06 12.50
N LEU A 234 -17.63 -19.00 11.21
CA LEU A 234 -17.46 -17.79 10.40
C LEU A 234 -18.52 -16.72 10.71
N ASN A 235 -19.64 -17.08 11.35
CA ASN A 235 -20.72 -16.13 11.63
C ASN A 235 -20.29 -15.05 12.62
N GLN A 236 -19.30 -15.33 13.48
CA GLN A 236 -18.74 -14.33 14.39
C GLN A 236 -18.13 -13.12 13.65
N TYR A 237 -17.79 -13.26 12.37
CA TYR A 237 -17.24 -12.19 11.53
C TYR A 237 -18.27 -11.58 10.58
N LYS A 238 -19.49 -12.13 10.54
CA LYS A 238 -20.55 -11.76 9.59
C LYS A 238 -21.36 -10.57 10.11
N THR A 239 -21.49 -9.54 9.29
CA THR A 239 -22.47 -8.47 9.46
C THR A 239 -23.54 -8.65 8.38
N VAL A 240 -24.81 -8.78 8.80
CA VAL A 240 -25.95 -8.73 7.87
C VAL A 240 -26.23 -7.27 7.55
N ILE A 241 -26.26 -6.95 6.25
CA ILE A 241 -26.53 -5.59 5.75
C ILE A 241 -27.98 -5.52 5.25
N LYS A 242 -28.45 -6.58 4.60
CA LYS A 242 -29.80 -6.71 4.06
C LYS A 242 -30.35 -8.10 4.37
N GLU A 243 -31.63 -8.16 4.76
CA GLU A 243 -32.41 -9.39 4.96
C GLU A 243 -33.13 -9.82 3.68
#